data_AF-K2E2X9-F1
#
_entry.id   AF-K2E2X9-F1
#
_cell.length_a   1.000
_cell.length_b   1.000
_cell.length_c   1.000
_cell.angle_alpha   90.00
_cell.angle_beta   90.00
_cell.angle_gamma   90.00
#
_symmetry.space_group_name_H-M   'P 1'
#
loop_
_entity.id
_entity.type
_entity.pdbx_description
1 polymer ?
#
loop_
_entity_poly.entity_id
_entity_poly.type
_entity_poly.pdbx_seq_one_letter_code
_entity_poly.pdbx_strand_id
1 'polypeptide(L)'
;MPKLNFGFQITNRKRIIGALFTFIFVFSFIYYLLPSALVKAQDCGTNLDCQISQIQREIDALSPAQEKNKQDLAALNKQITDLNAKISKLTLQLKTLETQISGREKDLAYTKAIFDEKAKSQYTFLRLYDPITPFLFSDNASQAFQEIALRQKATDANRETLEKYAGDLAALKSDKETLEKSKTSLSSFQSQVAEKQKFLAGEVAKVDSYLTSLSAKQQELLAAKSGSFIASVGDSELADDYKASIKGFRESAPSGSFAVFSFGAYTHRKGMSQYGARGRAQSGQNYKQILSAYYGKEPVSKDTGGTINVAGVGNINFEDYYLMGIAEMPSSWHPEALKAQAIAARTYAYRYKIEGKQICTTEACQVFRKSKADNPPAEWKNAVQATRGQVLEDVVTYYSSTSGGFSTTSGWDTTDGSGGANFFDKSYEKIGGSPWAYKAWYRQGYTASGATCGQDDPWLNNEEFTDIVNAAIVLKNGSDERIYPLTTSCWTNGNPYSYAELRSKGGVSAVTSVSVIQGNGTTNEVIINGSIHLTGAEFKQAFNLRAPGYIMIPQKAFAFFNIEKK
;
A
#
# COMPACT_ATOMS: atom_id res chain seq x y z
N MET A 1 -6.99 -59.83 -10.12
CA MET A 1 -6.89 -58.45 -9.58
C MET A 1 -5.84 -58.44 -8.47
N PRO A 2 -4.88 -57.51 -8.45
CA PRO A 2 -3.94 -57.43 -7.36
C PRO A 2 -4.69 -57.04 -6.09
N LYS A 3 -4.61 -57.87 -5.05
CA LYS A 3 -5.10 -57.54 -3.71
C LYS A 3 -4.35 -56.31 -3.23
N LEU A 4 -4.98 -55.14 -3.29
CA LEU A 4 -4.52 -53.96 -2.57
C LEU A 4 -4.78 -54.22 -1.09
N ASN A 5 -3.74 -54.71 -0.43
CA ASN A 5 -3.73 -55.01 0.99
C ASN A 5 -3.70 -53.68 1.76
N PHE A 6 -4.87 -53.09 2.02
CA PHE A 6 -5.00 -51.97 2.95
C PHE A 6 -5.01 -52.51 4.38
N GLY A 7 -3.82 -52.90 4.84
CA GLY A 7 -3.54 -53.06 6.26
C GLY A 7 -3.45 -51.69 6.91
N PHE A 8 -4.58 -51.04 7.18
CA PHE A 8 -4.64 -50.13 8.32
C PHE A 8 -4.89 -51.02 9.53
N GLN A 9 -3.81 -51.39 10.23
CA GLN A 9 -3.87 -52.08 11.51
C GLN A 9 -4.79 -51.30 12.46
N ILE A 10 -6.01 -51.79 12.66
CA ILE A 10 -6.88 -51.41 13.76
C ILE A 10 -6.31 -52.09 15.01
N THR A 11 -5.16 -51.62 15.48
CA THR A 11 -4.68 -51.90 16.83
C THR A 11 -4.78 -50.61 17.64
N ASN A 12 -5.40 -50.73 18.82
CA ASN A 12 -5.52 -49.72 19.88
C ASN A 12 -6.63 -48.66 19.77
N ARG A 13 -7.89 -49.11 19.63
CA ARG A 13 -9.08 -48.33 20.05
C ARG A 13 -9.04 -47.89 21.53
N LYS A 14 -8.22 -48.52 22.39
CA LYS A 14 -8.07 -48.15 23.81
C LYS A 14 -6.97 -47.10 24.10
N ARG A 15 -6.01 -46.84 23.20
CA ARG A 15 -4.99 -45.76 23.40
C ARG A 15 -5.46 -44.39 22.92
N ILE A 16 -6.35 -44.33 21.92
CA ILE A 16 -6.83 -43.06 21.36
C ILE A 16 -7.83 -42.36 22.29
N ILE A 17 -8.63 -43.12 23.04
CA ILE A 17 -9.53 -42.55 24.07
C ILE A 17 -8.73 -42.04 25.28
N GLY A 18 -7.60 -42.67 25.62
CA GLY A 18 -6.68 -42.20 26.66
C GLY A 18 -5.90 -40.93 26.27
N ALA A 19 -5.56 -40.78 24.98
CA ALA A 19 -4.93 -39.57 24.44
C ALA A 19 -5.90 -38.37 24.36
N LEU A 20 -7.20 -38.61 24.15
CA LEU A 20 -8.23 -37.56 24.16
C LEU A 20 -8.49 -37.00 25.56
N PHE A 21 -8.45 -37.83 26.60
CA PHE A 21 -8.65 -37.38 27.99
C PHE A 21 -7.42 -36.69 28.60
N THR A 22 -6.21 -37.10 28.21
CA THR A 22 -4.97 -36.47 28.67
C THR A 22 -4.72 -35.11 28.01
N PHE A 23 -5.16 -34.91 26.76
CA PHE A 23 -4.98 -33.62 26.06
C PHE A 23 -5.91 -32.51 26.58
N ILE A 24 -7.15 -32.87 26.97
CA ILE A 24 -8.10 -31.93 27.59
C ILE A 24 -7.63 -31.53 29.00
N PHE A 25 -7.02 -32.45 29.76
CA PHE A 25 -6.46 -32.15 31.08
C PHE A 25 -5.20 -31.27 30.99
N VAL A 26 -4.33 -31.48 30.00
CA VAL A 26 -3.11 -30.67 29.80
C VAL A 26 -3.43 -29.24 29.32
N PHE A 27 -4.46 -29.06 28.49
CA PHE A 27 -4.89 -27.70 28.08
C PHE A 27 -5.62 -26.95 29.20
N SER A 28 -6.37 -27.65 30.06
CA SER A 28 -6.98 -27.04 31.24
C SER A 28 -5.96 -26.74 32.34
N PHE A 29 -4.83 -27.47 32.40
CA PHE A 29 -3.74 -27.23 33.36
C PHE A 29 -2.80 -26.09 32.91
N ILE A 30 -2.62 -25.88 31.61
CA ILE A 30 -1.86 -24.73 31.06
C ILE A 30 -2.60 -23.40 31.32
N TYR A 31 -3.93 -23.42 31.45
CA TYR A 31 -4.72 -22.25 31.89
C TYR A 31 -4.54 -21.92 33.39
N TYR A 32 -4.07 -22.86 34.21
CA TYR A 32 -3.88 -22.69 35.66
C TYR A 32 -2.42 -22.43 36.08
N LEU A 33 -1.45 -22.49 35.15
CA LEU A 33 -0.01 -22.35 35.44
C LEU A 33 0.73 -21.30 34.60
N LEU A 34 0.00 -20.40 33.92
CA LEU A 34 0.58 -19.10 33.60
C LEU A 34 0.59 -18.29 34.90
N PRO A 35 1.77 -17.92 35.44
CA PRO A 35 1.79 -16.90 36.48
C PRO A 35 1.07 -15.70 35.87
N SER A 36 0.05 -15.24 36.57
CA SER A 36 -0.66 -14.01 36.26
C SER A 36 0.31 -12.83 36.45
N ALA A 37 1.29 -12.71 35.57
CA ALA A 37 1.95 -11.46 35.29
C ALA A 37 0.91 -10.64 34.51
N LEU A 38 -0.10 -10.17 35.26
CA LEU A 38 -0.77 -8.91 34.96
C LEU A 38 0.36 -7.89 34.80
N VAL A 39 0.79 -7.67 33.56
CA VAL A 39 1.48 -6.44 33.19
C VAL A 39 0.44 -5.37 33.44
N LYS A 40 0.44 -4.83 34.67
CA LYS A 40 -0.35 -3.64 34.98
C LYS A 40 0.12 -2.59 33.98
N ALA A 41 -0.80 -2.14 33.13
CA ALA A 41 -0.57 -0.94 32.32
C ALA A 41 -0.09 0.15 33.30
N GLN A 42 1.13 0.63 33.09
CA GLN A 42 1.68 1.66 33.93
C GLN A 42 0.88 2.94 33.66
N ASP A 43 0.32 3.56 34.70
CA ASP A 43 -0.45 4.80 34.52
C ASP A 43 0.52 5.93 34.16
N CYS A 44 0.59 6.22 32.86
CA CYS A 44 1.55 7.17 32.30
C CYS A 44 1.09 8.63 32.34
N GLY A 45 -0.14 8.93 32.77
CA GLY A 45 -0.66 10.31 32.82
C GLY A 45 -0.41 11.08 31.51
N THR A 46 0.14 12.29 31.60
CA THR A 46 0.53 13.15 30.46
C THR A 46 1.99 12.99 30.00
N ASN A 47 2.75 12.06 30.59
CA ASN A 47 4.16 11.88 30.26
C ASN A 47 4.32 11.11 28.94
N LEU A 48 4.69 11.83 27.87
CA LEU A 48 4.85 11.27 26.53
C LEU A 48 5.89 10.14 26.48
N ASP A 49 7.00 10.24 27.23
CA ASP A 49 8.05 9.22 27.26
C ASP A 49 7.58 7.89 27.85
N CYS A 50 6.76 7.96 28.89
CA CYS A 50 6.13 6.78 29.47
C CYS A 50 5.15 6.13 28.49
N GLN A 51 4.29 6.93 27.84
CA GLN A 51 3.31 6.44 26.87
C GLN A 51 3.97 5.78 25.65
N ILE A 52 5.01 6.42 25.08
CA ILE A 52 5.79 5.87 23.97
C ILE A 52 6.44 4.55 24.37
N SER A 53 7.05 4.49 25.56
CA SER A 53 7.71 3.28 26.07
C SER A 53 6.73 2.15 26.37
N GLN A 54 5.49 2.48 26.76
CA GLN A 54 4.44 1.47 26.92
C GLN A 54 4.01 0.90 25.57
N ILE A 55 3.74 1.77 24.58
CA ILE A 55 3.35 1.32 23.25
C ILE A 55 4.46 0.49 22.59
N GLN A 56 5.74 0.89 22.74
CA GLN A 56 6.86 0.09 22.23
C GLN A 56 6.88 -1.32 22.84
N ARG A 57 6.67 -1.44 24.16
CA ARG A 57 6.60 -2.75 24.82
C ARG A 57 5.45 -3.62 24.31
N GLU A 58 4.30 -3.01 24.01
CA GLU A 58 3.17 -3.73 23.42
C GLU A 58 3.47 -4.20 21.99
N ILE A 59 4.11 -3.36 21.17
CA ILE A 59 4.56 -3.73 19.82
C ILE A 59 5.60 -4.85 19.88
N ASP A 60 6.60 -4.75 20.75
CA ASP A 60 7.67 -5.74 20.90
C ASP A 60 7.14 -7.09 21.42
N ALA A 61 6.10 -7.08 22.26
CA ALA A 61 5.48 -8.29 22.75
C ALA A 61 4.64 -9.01 21.67
N LEU A 62 3.95 -8.25 20.81
CA LEU A 62 3.02 -8.80 19.81
C LEU A 62 3.69 -9.16 18.48
N SER A 63 4.74 -8.43 18.08
CA SER A 63 5.37 -8.61 16.75
C SER A 63 5.97 -10.01 16.53
N PRO A 64 6.72 -10.63 17.47
CA PRO A 64 7.27 -11.97 17.27
C PRO A 64 6.20 -13.06 17.16
N ALA A 65 5.15 -12.96 17.97
CA ALA A 65 4.02 -13.88 17.93
C ALA A 65 3.25 -13.76 16.61
N GLN A 66 3.07 -12.53 16.12
CA GLN A 66 2.42 -12.27 14.85
C GLN A 66 3.22 -12.82 13.66
N GLU A 67 4.54 -12.68 13.68
CA GLU A 67 5.40 -13.24 12.63
C GLU A 67 5.30 -14.77 12.60
N LYS A 68 5.24 -15.41 13.77
CA LYS A 68 5.02 -16.85 13.87
C LYS A 68 3.65 -17.27 13.30
N ASN A 69 2.59 -16.52 13.61
CA ASN A 69 1.25 -16.78 13.06
C ASN A 69 1.22 -16.64 11.52
N LYS A 70 1.95 -15.67 10.94
CA LYS A 70 2.08 -15.50 9.49
C LYS A 70 2.79 -16.70 8.84
N GLN A 71 3.87 -17.19 9.46
CA GLN A 71 4.57 -18.39 9.00
C GLN A 71 3.67 -19.63 9.07
N ASP A 72 2.92 -19.80 10.15
CA ASP A 72 2.01 -20.93 10.32
C ASP A 72 0.84 -20.86 9.32
N LEU A 73 0.32 -19.67 9.02
CA LEU A 73 -0.69 -19.45 7.97
C LEU A 73 -0.15 -19.80 6.58
N ALA A 74 1.09 -19.39 6.26
CA ALA A 74 1.73 -19.73 5.00
C ALA A 74 1.94 -21.25 4.86
N ALA A 75 2.38 -21.93 5.93
CA ALA A 75 2.51 -23.38 5.97
C ALA A 75 1.16 -24.09 5.78
N LEU A 76 0.10 -23.59 6.42
CA LEU A 76 -1.25 -24.14 6.29
C LEU A 76 -1.83 -23.97 4.88
N ASN A 77 -1.62 -22.81 4.25
CA ASN A 77 -2.01 -22.58 2.85
C ASN A 77 -1.31 -23.56 1.89
N LYS A 78 -0.03 -23.85 2.12
CA LYS A 78 0.71 -24.85 1.37
C LYS A 78 0.11 -26.25 1.55
N GLN A 79 -0.20 -26.65 2.79
CA GLN A 79 -0.86 -27.93 3.08
C GLN A 79 -2.23 -28.06 2.39
N ILE A 80 -3.03 -26.99 2.36
CA ILE A 80 -4.33 -26.97 1.65
C ILE A 80 -4.13 -27.20 0.16
N THR A 81 -3.13 -26.55 -0.43
CA THR A 81 -2.80 -26.68 -1.85
C THR A 81 -2.42 -28.13 -2.18
N ASP A 82 -1.53 -28.73 -1.38
CA ASP A 82 -1.11 -30.13 -1.53
C ASP A 82 -2.28 -31.10 -1.33
N LEU A 83 -3.16 -30.83 -0.37
CA LEU A 83 -4.38 -31.63 -0.13
C LEU A 83 -5.32 -31.56 -1.32
N ASN A 84 -5.59 -30.37 -1.85
CA ASN A 84 -6.47 -30.21 -3.02
C ASN A 84 -5.93 -30.93 -4.26
N ALA A 85 -4.60 -30.93 -4.46
CA ALA A 85 -3.96 -31.70 -5.52
C ALA A 85 -4.15 -33.22 -5.32
N LYS A 86 -3.95 -33.73 -4.09
CA LYS A 86 -4.20 -35.15 -3.76
C LYS A 86 -5.66 -35.54 -3.93
N ILE A 87 -6.58 -34.66 -3.58
CA ILE A 87 -8.03 -34.88 -3.66
C ILE A 87 -8.50 -34.90 -5.10
N SER A 88 -7.96 -34.03 -5.95
CA SER A 88 -8.20 -34.05 -7.38
C SER A 88 -7.76 -35.39 -8.00
N LYS A 89 -6.58 -35.89 -7.59
CA LYS A 89 -6.08 -37.21 -8.01
C LYS A 89 -6.95 -38.36 -7.51
N LEU A 90 -7.36 -38.34 -6.23
CA LEU A 90 -8.26 -39.33 -5.65
C LEU A 90 -9.60 -39.33 -6.36
N THR A 91 -10.18 -38.16 -6.64
CA THR A 91 -11.46 -38.03 -7.36
C THR A 91 -11.40 -38.70 -8.72
N LEU A 92 -10.29 -38.57 -9.45
CA LEU A 92 -10.09 -39.26 -10.72
C LEU A 92 -10.03 -40.79 -10.54
N GLN A 93 -9.34 -41.27 -9.50
CA GLN A 93 -9.28 -42.70 -9.18
C GLN A 93 -10.66 -43.25 -8.78
N LEU A 94 -11.44 -42.49 -8.01
CA LEU A 94 -12.80 -42.86 -7.63
C LEU A 94 -13.72 -42.93 -8.85
N LYS A 95 -13.61 -41.99 -9.80
CA LYS A 95 -14.39 -42.02 -11.05
C LYS A 95 -14.07 -43.25 -11.90
N THR A 96 -12.81 -43.64 -11.96
CA THR A 96 -12.41 -44.90 -12.62
C THR A 96 -13.00 -46.11 -11.90
N LEU A 97 -12.94 -46.15 -10.57
CA LEU A 97 -13.50 -47.23 -9.77
C LEU A 97 -15.03 -47.30 -9.89
N GLU A 98 -15.72 -46.16 -9.92
CA GLU A 98 -17.16 -46.05 -10.16
C GLU A 98 -17.54 -46.60 -11.54
N THR A 99 -16.74 -46.30 -12.57
CA THR A 99 -16.94 -46.85 -13.91
C THR A 99 -16.75 -48.37 -13.92
N GLN A 100 -15.74 -48.89 -13.21
CA GLN A 100 -15.51 -50.33 -13.06
C GLN A 100 -16.63 -51.02 -12.26
N ILE A 101 -17.13 -50.38 -11.20
CA ILE A 101 -18.28 -50.85 -10.40
C ILE A 101 -19.54 -50.89 -11.26
N SER A 102 -19.83 -49.84 -12.02
CA SER A 102 -20.99 -49.79 -12.93
C SER A 102 -20.92 -50.86 -14.01
N GLY A 103 -19.72 -51.13 -14.55
CA GLY A 103 -19.48 -52.26 -15.45
C GLY A 103 -19.79 -53.60 -14.77
N ARG A 104 -19.22 -53.85 -13.58
CA ARG A 104 -19.51 -55.05 -12.79
C ARG A 104 -20.99 -55.19 -12.43
N GLU A 105 -21.68 -54.10 -12.10
CA GLU A 105 -23.13 -54.10 -11.80
C GLU A 105 -23.96 -54.51 -13.03
N LYS A 106 -23.58 -54.04 -14.24
CA LYS A 106 -24.22 -54.46 -15.50
C LYS A 106 -23.97 -55.93 -15.82
N ASP A 107 -22.73 -56.39 -15.67
CA ASP A 107 -22.37 -57.80 -15.87
C ASP A 107 -23.07 -58.70 -14.84
N LEU A 108 -23.20 -58.24 -13.59
CA LEU A 108 -23.91 -58.95 -12.53
C LEU A 108 -25.43 -58.94 -12.70
N ALA A 109 -26.03 -57.96 -13.36
CA ALA A 109 -27.48 -57.94 -13.58
C ALA A 109 -27.93 -59.13 -14.44
N TYR A 110 -27.18 -59.42 -15.52
CA TYR A 110 -27.39 -60.61 -16.34
C TYR A 110 -27.07 -61.90 -15.58
N THR A 111 -25.97 -61.88 -14.82
CA THR A 111 -25.53 -63.02 -14.00
C THR A 111 -26.49 -63.35 -12.87
N LYS A 112 -27.17 -62.36 -12.28
CA LYS A 112 -28.15 -62.54 -11.21
C LYS A 112 -29.40 -63.27 -11.70
N ALA A 113 -29.88 -62.96 -12.90
CA ALA A 113 -30.98 -63.69 -13.50
C ALA A 113 -30.62 -65.18 -13.71
N ILE A 114 -29.42 -65.45 -14.21
CA ILE A 114 -28.88 -66.82 -14.36
C ILE A 114 -28.69 -67.48 -12.99
N PHE A 115 -28.22 -66.74 -11.99
CA PHE A 115 -28.04 -67.23 -10.62
C PHE A 115 -29.39 -67.62 -10.01
N ASP A 116 -30.41 -66.76 -10.10
CA ASP A 116 -31.75 -67.01 -9.55
C ASP A 116 -32.39 -68.22 -10.24
N GLU A 117 -32.22 -68.35 -11.57
CA GLU A 117 -32.66 -69.50 -12.34
C GLU A 117 -31.91 -70.79 -11.97
N LYS A 118 -30.58 -70.74 -11.86
CA LYS A 118 -29.75 -71.89 -11.46
C LYS A 118 -29.98 -72.30 -10.01
N ALA A 119 -30.15 -71.35 -9.10
CA ALA A 119 -30.46 -71.61 -7.69
C ALA A 119 -31.85 -72.26 -7.57
N LYS A 120 -32.84 -71.76 -8.33
CA LYS A 120 -34.17 -72.38 -8.42
C LYS A 120 -34.11 -73.79 -9.02
N SER A 121 -33.34 -73.98 -10.10
CA SER A 121 -33.11 -75.29 -10.72
C SER A 121 -32.45 -76.26 -9.74
N GLN A 122 -31.42 -75.83 -9.02
CA GLN A 122 -30.71 -76.62 -8.02
C GLN A 122 -31.62 -76.98 -6.83
N TYR A 123 -32.41 -76.03 -6.34
CA TYR A 123 -33.41 -76.26 -5.28
C TYR A 123 -34.47 -77.27 -5.70
N THR A 124 -34.95 -77.16 -6.95
CA THR A 124 -35.93 -78.09 -7.53
C THR A 124 -35.32 -79.48 -7.71
N PHE A 125 -34.08 -79.55 -8.21
CA PHE A 125 -33.32 -80.79 -8.36
C PHE A 125 -33.15 -81.50 -7.02
N LEU A 126 -32.63 -80.82 -5.98
CA LEU A 126 -32.44 -81.42 -4.64
C LEU A 126 -33.73 -81.98 -4.02
N ARG A 127 -34.90 -81.41 -4.39
CA ARG A 127 -36.20 -81.81 -3.83
C ARG A 127 -36.89 -82.92 -4.62
N LEU A 128 -36.57 -83.07 -5.90
CA LEU A 128 -37.11 -84.10 -6.79
C LEU A 128 -36.10 -85.25 -7.05
N TYR A 129 -34.87 -85.11 -6.56
CA TYR A 129 -33.81 -86.09 -6.74
C TYR A 129 -34.08 -87.34 -5.92
N ASP A 130 -34.24 -88.46 -6.62
CA ASP A 130 -34.24 -89.80 -6.04
C ASP A 130 -32.97 -90.54 -6.48
N PRO A 131 -32.09 -90.93 -5.53
CA PRO A 131 -30.83 -91.62 -5.83
C PRO A 131 -31.05 -93.01 -6.45
N ILE A 132 -32.28 -93.54 -6.42
CA ILE A 132 -32.63 -94.86 -6.93
C ILE A 132 -33.00 -94.81 -8.42
N THR A 133 -33.53 -93.68 -8.91
CA THR A 133 -34.03 -93.55 -10.29
C THR A 133 -32.99 -93.89 -11.37
N PRO A 134 -31.71 -93.45 -11.30
CA PRO A 134 -30.70 -93.82 -12.29
C PRO A 134 -30.41 -95.32 -12.34
N PHE A 135 -30.62 -96.06 -11.25
CA PHE A 135 -30.47 -97.52 -11.20
C PHE A 135 -31.70 -98.26 -11.76
N LEU A 136 -32.88 -97.63 -11.78
CA LEU A 136 -34.12 -98.22 -12.29
C LEU A 136 -34.27 -98.09 -13.81
N PHE A 137 -33.64 -97.08 -14.42
CA PHE A 137 -33.81 -96.73 -15.83
C PHE A 137 -32.54 -96.87 -16.69
N SER A 138 -31.44 -97.37 -16.13
CA SER A 138 -30.20 -97.66 -16.86
C SER A 138 -30.12 -99.12 -17.33
N ASP A 139 -29.51 -99.37 -18.48
CA ASP A 139 -29.34 -100.74 -19.00
C ASP A 139 -28.32 -101.57 -18.22
N ASN A 140 -27.42 -100.94 -17.44
CA ASN A 140 -26.47 -101.61 -16.55
C ASN A 140 -25.93 -100.68 -15.45
N ALA A 141 -25.38 -101.29 -14.40
CA ALA A 141 -24.81 -100.57 -13.26
C ALA A 141 -23.71 -99.57 -13.65
N SER A 142 -22.91 -99.86 -14.69
CA SER A 142 -21.85 -98.95 -15.13
C SER A 142 -22.42 -97.65 -15.71
N GLN A 143 -23.49 -97.72 -16.50
CA GLN A 143 -24.21 -96.56 -17.00
C GLN A 143 -24.91 -95.77 -15.88
N ALA A 144 -25.54 -96.44 -14.90
CA ALA A 144 -26.12 -95.77 -13.73
C ALA A 144 -25.06 -94.97 -12.95
N PHE A 145 -23.88 -95.57 -12.70
CA PHE A 145 -22.79 -94.91 -12.00
C PHE A 145 -22.17 -93.77 -12.81
N GLN A 146 -22.05 -93.91 -14.13
CA GLN A 146 -21.61 -92.82 -15.01
C GLN A 146 -22.59 -91.65 -14.99
N GLU A 147 -23.90 -91.93 -15.02
CA GLU A 147 -24.94 -90.91 -14.97
C GLU A 147 -24.94 -90.16 -13.63
N ILE A 148 -24.82 -90.88 -12.52
CA ILE A 148 -24.69 -90.29 -11.17
C ILE A 148 -23.43 -89.43 -11.09
N ALA A 149 -22.29 -89.92 -11.59
CA ALA A 149 -21.04 -89.16 -11.58
C ALA A 149 -21.09 -87.89 -12.44
N LEU A 150 -21.72 -87.94 -13.62
CA LEU A 150 -21.92 -86.78 -14.49
C LEU A 150 -22.86 -85.74 -13.86
N ARG A 151 -23.94 -86.18 -13.21
CA ARG A 151 -24.89 -85.31 -12.50
C ARG A 151 -24.27 -84.67 -11.25
N GLN A 152 -23.45 -85.42 -10.53
CA GLN A 152 -22.69 -84.91 -9.37
C GLN A 152 -21.66 -83.86 -9.81
N LYS A 153 -20.92 -84.14 -10.89
CA LYS A 153 -19.98 -83.17 -11.49
C LYS A 153 -20.68 -81.89 -11.96
N ALA A 154 -21.87 -82.00 -12.55
CA ALA A 154 -22.66 -80.83 -12.95
C ALA A 154 -23.18 -80.02 -11.74
N THR A 155 -23.52 -80.70 -10.64
CA THR A 155 -23.93 -80.07 -9.37
C THR A 155 -22.76 -79.33 -8.71
N ASP A 156 -21.58 -79.95 -8.64
CA ASP A 156 -20.38 -79.33 -8.10
C ASP A 156 -19.94 -78.11 -8.93
N ALA A 157 -19.96 -78.23 -10.26
CA ALA A 157 -19.67 -77.09 -11.14
C ALA A 157 -20.66 -75.92 -10.97
N ASN A 158 -21.95 -76.22 -10.75
CA ASN A 158 -22.95 -75.21 -10.43
C ASN A 158 -22.70 -74.59 -9.06
N ARG A 159 -22.36 -75.38 -8.04
CA ARG A 159 -22.04 -74.90 -6.68
C ARG A 159 -20.83 -73.96 -6.68
N GLU A 160 -19.74 -74.34 -7.34
CA GLU A 160 -18.55 -73.48 -7.51
C GLU A 160 -18.89 -72.15 -8.20
N THR A 161 -19.77 -72.19 -9.20
CA THR A 161 -20.23 -70.99 -9.91
C THR A 161 -21.06 -70.08 -8.99
N LEU A 162 -21.96 -70.64 -8.16
CA LEU A 162 -22.78 -69.88 -7.21
C LEU A 162 -21.91 -69.27 -6.08
N GLU A 163 -20.93 -70.02 -5.56
CA GLU A 163 -19.97 -69.54 -4.55
C GLU A 163 -19.13 -68.36 -5.09
N LYS A 164 -18.68 -68.45 -6.34
CA LYS A 164 -17.96 -67.36 -7.02
C LYS A 164 -18.82 -66.09 -7.14
N TYR A 165 -20.06 -66.20 -7.61
CA TYR A 165 -20.96 -65.05 -7.76
C TYR A 165 -21.35 -64.42 -6.41
N ALA A 166 -21.56 -65.24 -5.38
CA ALA A 166 -21.78 -64.74 -4.02
C ALA A 166 -20.55 -63.96 -3.50
N GLY A 167 -19.34 -64.45 -3.77
CA GLY A 167 -18.08 -63.77 -3.45
C GLY A 167 -17.92 -62.43 -4.17
N ASP A 168 -18.22 -62.38 -5.47
CA ASP A 168 -18.14 -61.17 -6.29
C ASP A 168 -19.15 -60.09 -5.83
N LEU A 169 -20.38 -60.50 -5.48
CA LEU A 169 -21.41 -59.59 -4.94
C LEU A 169 -21.03 -59.02 -3.56
N ALA A 170 -20.45 -59.85 -2.69
CA ALA A 170 -19.98 -59.43 -1.37
C ALA A 170 -18.80 -58.44 -1.48
N ALA A 171 -17.85 -58.71 -2.39
CA ALA A 171 -16.74 -57.81 -2.67
C ALA A 171 -17.21 -56.46 -3.23
N LEU A 172 -18.15 -56.47 -4.18
CA LEU A 172 -18.73 -55.26 -4.77
C LEU A 172 -19.42 -54.37 -3.72
N LYS A 173 -20.16 -54.97 -2.78
CA LYS A 173 -20.80 -54.25 -1.67
C LYS A 173 -19.76 -53.60 -0.76
N SER A 174 -18.71 -54.33 -0.40
CA SER A 174 -17.61 -53.82 0.44
C SER A 174 -16.86 -52.66 -0.21
N ASP A 175 -16.59 -52.75 -1.51
CA ASP A 175 -15.95 -51.68 -2.29
C ASP A 175 -16.80 -50.39 -2.28
N LYS A 176 -18.13 -50.52 -2.48
CA LYS A 176 -19.08 -49.38 -2.48
C LYS A 176 -19.18 -48.70 -1.12
N GLU A 177 -19.22 -49.47 -0.02
CA GLU A 177 -19.24 -48.92 1.33
C GLU A 177 -17.93 -48.19 1.69
N THR A 178 -16.78 -48.74 1.27
CA THR A 178 -15.46 -48.15 1.53
C THR A 178 -15.26 -46.85 0.74
N LEU A 179 -15.78 -46.81 -0.48
CA LEU A 179 -15.78 -45.64 -1.36
C LEU A 179 -16.51 -44.45 -0.72
N GLU A 180 -17.75 -44.66 -0.28
CA GLU A 180 -18.58 -43.61 0.34
C GLU A 180 -17.99 -43.09 1.66
N LYS A 181 -17.45 -43.98 2.49
CA LYS A 181 -16.75 -43.60 3.73
C LYS A 181 -15.53 -42.72 3.43
N SER A 182 -14.73 -43.10 2.44
CA SER A 182 -13.52 -42.35 2.06
C SER A 182 -13.85 -40.95 1.53
N LYS A 183 -14.90 -40.83 0.71
CA LYS A 183 -15.40 -39.54 0.18
C LYS A 183 -15.86 -38.61 1.32
N THR A 184 -16.60 -39.16 2.28
CA THR A 184 -17.15 -38.41 3.42
C THR A 184 -16.04 -37.93 4.37
N SER A 185 -15.10 -38.80 4.75
CA SER A 185 -13.99 -38.44 5.64
C SER A 185 -13.07 -37.37 5.03
N LEU A 186 -12.84 -37.43 3.71
CA LEU A 186 -12.00 -36.47 3.01
C LEU A 186 -12.62 -35.06 2.98
N SER A 187 -13.91 -34.97 2.65
CA SER A 187 -14.65 -33.71 2.68
C SER A 187 -14.68 -33.11 4.09
N SER A 188 -14.93 -33.93 5.12
CA SER A 188 -14.88 -33.48 6.51
C SER A 188 -13.51 -32.95 6.91
N PHE A 189 -12.43 -33.59 6.49
CA PHE A 189 -11.06 -33.13 6.79
C PHE A 189 -10.72 -31.82 6.07
N GLN A 190 -11.11 -31.67 4.79
CA GLN A 190 -10.98 -30.41 4.05
C GLN A 190 -11.68 -29.26 4.75
N SER A 191 -12.92 -29.47 5.21
CA SER A 191 -13.69 -28.43 5.90
C SER A 191 -13.00 -27.98 7.20
N GLN A 192 -12.46 -28.91 7.99
CA GLN A 192 -11.74 -28.58 9.23
C GLN A 192 -10.45 -27.78 8.97
N VAL A 193 -9.70 -28.11 7.92
CA VAL A 193 -8.47 -27.38 7.57
C VAL A 193 -8.81 -25.99 7.01
N ALA A 194 -9.85 -25.87 6.18
CA ALA A 194 -10.33 -24.59 5.67
C ALA A 194 -10.86 -23.68 6.80
N GLU A 195 -11.55 -24.23 7.79
CA GLU A 195 -12.02 -23.48 8.95
C GLU A 195 -10.86 -22.96 9.79
N LYS A 196 -9.84 -23.79 10.07
CA LYS A 196 -8.61 -23.37 10.75
C LYS A 196 -7.88 -22.27 9.99
N GLN A 197 -7.81 -22.38 8.66
CA GLN A 197 -7.17 -21.38 7.82
C GLN A 197 -7.93 -20.05 7.83
N LYS A 198 -9.26 -20.10 7.72
CA LYS A 198 -10.11 -18.91 7.82
C LYS A 198 -9.97 -18.23 9.19
N PHE A 199 -9.95 -19.01 10.27
CA PHE A 199 -9.76 -18.50 11.62
C PHE A 199 -8.39 -17.83 11.77
N LEU A 200 -7.30 -18.53 11.43
CA LEU A 200 -5.94 -18.00 11.56
C LEU A 200 -5.71 -16.77 10.67
N ALA A 201 -6.23 -16.77 9.44
CA ALA A 201 -6.19 -15.59 8.57
C ALA A 201 -6.92 -14.38 9.18
N GLY A 202 -8.08 -14.61 9.81
CA GLY A 202 -8.82 -13.57 10.52
C GLY A 202 -8.07 -13.01 11.71
N GLU A 203 -7.44 -13.86 12.53
CA GLU A 203 -6.63 -13.42 13.68
C GLU A 203 -5.38 -12.66 13.24
N VAL A 204 -4.68 -13.13 12.20
CA VAL A 204 -3.54 -12.41 11.60
C VAL A 204 -3.96 -11.01 11.14
N ALA A 205 -5.08 -10.88 10.44
CA ALA A 205 -5.57 -9.58 9.96
C ALA A 205 -5.93 -8.62 11.12
N LYS A 206 -6.56 -9.11 12.18
CA LYS A 206 -6.87 -8.30 13.37
C LYS A 206 -5.61 -7.79 14.06
N VAL A 207 -4.63 -8.66 14.29
CA VAL A 207 -3.37 -8.29 14.95
C VAL A 207 -2.56 -7.31 14.10
N ASP A 208 -2.52 -7.48 12.76
CA ASP A 208 -1.89 -6.51 11.87
C ASP A 208 -2.56 -5.14 11.93
N SER A 209 -3.90 -5.10 11.95
CA SER A 209 -4.64 -3.84 12.13
C SER A 209 -4.35 -3.19 13.48
N TYR A 210 -4.25 -3.98 14.55
CA TYR A 210 -3.97 -3.48 15.90
C TYR A 210 -2.54 -2.94 16.01
N LEU A 211 -1.54 -3.69 15.53
CA LEU A 211 -0.15 -3.23 15.46
C LEU A 211 -0.03 -1.95 14.64
N THR A 212 -0.69 -1.87 13.49
CA THR A 212 -0.73 -0.63 12.67
C THR A 212 -1.27 0.56 13.48
N SER A 213 -2.34 0.35 14.26
CA SER A 213 -2.93 1.40 15.09
C SER A 213 -2.02 1.82 16.24
N LEU A 214 -1.34 0.86 16.89
CA LEU A 214 -0.37 1.14 17.95
C LEU A 214 0.83 1.90 17.41
N SER A 215 1.41 1.47 16.29
CA SER A 215 2.50 2.18 15.62
C SER A 215 2.09 3.60 15.22
N ALA A 216 0.87 3.79 14.67
CA ALA A 216 0.37 5.13 14.34
C ALA A 216 0.24 6.03 15.58
N LYS A 217 -0.29 5.50 16.70
CA LYS A 217 -0.41 6.24 17.96
C LYS A 217 0.95 6.55 18.59
N GLN A 218 1.88 5.60 18.57
CA GLN A 218 3.26 5.82 19.00
C GLN A 218 3.88 6.97 18.23
N GLN A 219 3.62 7.02 16.93
CA GLN A 219 4.17 8.02 16.06
C GLN A 219 3.58 9.40 16.29
N GLU A 220 2.28 9.49 16.57
CA GLU A 220 1.65 10.74 17.00
C GLU A 220 2.32 11.30 18.27
N LEU A 221 2.63 10.44 19.23
CA LEU A 221 3.30 10.83 20.47
C LEU A 221 4.78 11.20 20.27
N LEU A 222 5.50 10.48 19.41
CA LEU A 222 6.87 10.80 19.01
C LEU A 222 6.95 12.12 18.24
N ALA A 223 5.96 12.37 17.37
CA ALA A 223 5.81 13.63 16.66
C ALA A 223 5.58 14.77 17.66
N ALA A 224 4.59 14.62 18.57
CA ALA A 224 4.31 15.59 19.61
C ALA A 224 5.53 15.89 20.50
N LYS A 225 6.33 14.87 20.84
CA LYS A 225 7.55 15.03 21.65
C LYS A 225 8.65 15.80 20.91
N SER A 226 8.78 15.63 19.60
CA SER A 226 9.83 16.25 18.77
C SER A 226 9.43 17.61 18.18
N GLY A 227 8.22 18.10 18.45
CA GLY A 227 7.65 19.26 17.76
C GLY A 227 7.30 18.99 16.29
N SER A 228 7.30 17.71 15.89
CA SER A 228 6.79 17.25 14.60
C SER A 228 5.29 16.99 14.68
N PHE A 229 4.62 16.89 13.55
CA PHE A 229 3.17 16.71 13.46
C PHE A 229 2.80 16.03 12.15
N ILE A 230 1.56 15.52 12.07
CA ILE A 230 0.95 15.12 10.81
C ILE A 230 0.12 16.31 10.32
N ALA A 231 0.43 16.86 9.14
CA ALA A 231 -0.35 17.96 8.59
C ALA A 231 -1.78 17.51 8.31
N SER A 232 -2.72 18.28 8.86
CA SER A 232 -4.11 18.31 8.46
C SER A 232 -4.31 19.55 7.60
N VAL A 233 -4.66 19.32 6.34
CA VAL A 233 -4.97 20.39 5.40
C VAL A 233 -6.48 20.44 5.23
N GLY A 234 -7.09 21.56 5.60
CA GLY A 234 -8.52 21.80 5.34
C GLY A 234 -8.84 21.77 3.84
N ASP A 235 -10.11 21.99 3.48
CA ASP A 235 -10.50 22.07 2.08
C ASP A 235 -9.91 23.33 1.44
N SER A 236 -8.83 23.15 0.69
CA SER A 236 -8.13 24.22 -0.03
C SER A 236 -8.42 24.13 -1.52
N GLU A 237 -8.83 25.24 -2.11
CA GLU A 237 -9.10 25.38 -3.54
C GLU A 237 -7.98 26.09 -4.29
N LEU A 238 -6.87 26.39 -3.62
CA LEU A 238 -5.95 27.42 -4.10
C LEU A 238 -5.25 27.07 -5.41
N ALA A 239 -5.09 25.79 -5.76
CA ALA A 239 -4.32 25.42 -6.94
C ALA A 239 -4.90 26.01 -8.25
N ASP A 240 -3.98 26.43 -9.11
CA ASP A 240 -4.25 26.92 -10.47
C ASP A 240 -4.79 25.85 -11.45
N ASP A 241 -4.82 24.59 -11.00
CA ASP A 241 -5.43 23.45 -11.68
C ASP A 241 -6.28 22.69 -10.67
N TYR A 242 -7.57 22.53 -10.96
CA TYR A 242 -8.52 21.87 -10.07
C TYR A 242 -8.07 20.46 -9.70
N LYS A 243 -7.56 19.66 -10.64
CA LYS A 243 -7.10 18.29 -10.38
C LYS A 243 -5.84 18.24 -9.52
N ALA A 244 -5.06 19.32 -9.53
CA ALA A 244 -3.88 19.49 -8.69
C ALA A 244 -4.19 20.00 -7.27
N SER A 245 -5.43 20.39 -7.00
CA SER A 245 -5.90 20.84 -5.68
C SER A 245 -6.31 19.67 -4.79
N ILE A 246 -6.24 19.88 -3.46
CA ILE A 246 -6.74 18.89 -2.50
C ILE A 246 -8.24 18.68 -2.63
N LYS A 247 -9.00 19.75 -2.93
CA LYS A 247 -10.43 19.66 -3.21
C LYS A 247 -10.70 18.74 -4.41
N GLY A 248 -10.03 18.97 -5.53
CA GLY A 248 -10.20 18.14 -6.73
C GLY A 248 -9.85 16.68 -6.49
N PHE A 249 -8.80 16.40 -5.72
CA PHE A 249 -8.49 15.02 -5.31
C PHE A 249 -9.62 14.41 -4.47
N ARG A 250 -10.05 15.08 -3.39
CA ARG A 250 -11.10 14.59 -2.49
C ARG A 250 -12.43 14.39 -3.20
N GLU A 251 -12.80 15.27 -4.13
CA GLU A 251 -14.07 15.18 -4.85
C GLU A 251 -14.02 14.18 -6.00
N SER A 252 -12.95 14.19 -6.81
CA SER A 252 -12.95 13.53 -8.12
C SER A 252 -12.06 12.28 -8.24
N ALA A 253 -11.07 12.07 -7.34
CA ALA A 253 -10.21 10.90 -7.46
C ALA A 253 -10.96 9.57 -7.21
N PRO A 254 -10.58 8.46 -7.86
CA PRO A 254 -11.13 7.14 -7.52
C PRO A 254 -10.80 6.75 -6.07
N SER A 255 -11.67 5.97 -5.43
CA SER A 255 -11.40 5.43 -4.09
C SER A 255 -10.19 4.48 -4.11
N GLY A 256 -9.32 4.56 -3.10
CA GLY A 256 -8.06 3.85 -3.05
C GLY A 256 -6.91 4.55 -3.78
N SER A 257 -7.12 5.76 -4.31
CA SER A 257 -6.06 6.55 -4.96
C SER A 257 -5.21 7.30 -3.94
N PHE A 258 -3.98 7.60 -4.34
CA PHE A 258 -3.01 8.38 -3.59
C PHE A 258 -2.61 9.61 -4.38
N ALA A 259 -2.25 10.70 -3.70
CA ALA A 259 -1.67 11.87 -4.34
C ALA A 259 -0.63 12.51 -3.42
N VAL A 260 0.47 13.00 -4.00
CA VAL A 260 1.55 13.65 -3.26
C VAL A 260 1.46 15.15 -3.48
N PHE A 261 1.20 15.88 -2.41
CA PHE A 261 1.04 17.33 -2.42
C PHE A 261 2.27 17.99 -1.82
N SER A 262 2.91 18.87 -2.56
CA SER A 262 4.07 19.62 -2.06
C SER A 262 3.64 20.91 -1.39
N PHE A 263 4.25 21.22 -0.24
CA PHE A 263 4.16 22.54 0.38
C PHE A 263 5.16 23.48 -0.31
N GLY A 264 4.64 24.38 -1.14
CA GLY A 264 5.44 25.25 -2.00
C GLY A 264 5.92 24.59 -3.30
N ALA A 265 6.49 25.43 -4.18
CA ALA A 265 6.92 25.07 -5.53
C ALA A 265 8.45 24.87 -5.64
N TYR A 266 9.04 25.35 -6.74
CA TYR A 266 10.48 25.46 -6.99
C TYR A 266 11.13 26.59 -6.16
N THR A 267 10.98 26.53 -4.83
CA THR A 267 11.43 27.59 -3.93
C THR A 267 12.75 27.25 -3.25
N HIS A 268 13.55 28.27 -2.94
CA HIS A 268 14.75 28.17 -2.12
C HIS A 268 14.48 28.43 -0.62
N ARG A 269 13.27 28.88 -0.26
CA ARG A 269 12.84 29.14 1.13
C ARG A 269 13.71 30.12 1.90
N LYS A 270 14.31 31.09 1.21
CA LYS A 270 15.15 32.13 1.83
C LYS A 270 14.47 33.48 1.67
N GLY A 271 14.36 34.23 2.76
CA GLY A 271 13.77 35.56 2.75
C GLY A 271 12.25 35.55 2.53
N MET A 272 11.75 36.52 1.77
CA MET A 272 10.33 36.84 1.70
C MET A 272 9.56 35.93 0.73
N SER A 273 8.43 35.40 1.19
CA SER A 273 7.40 34.88 0.29
C SER A 273 6.56 36.04 -0.25
N GLN A 274 6.42 36.15 -1.56
CA GLN A 274 5.60 37.20 -2.18
C GLN A 274 4.12 37.03 -1.83
N TYR A 275 3.59 35.80 -1.93
CA TYR A 275 2.22 35.51 -1.50
C TYR A 275 2.04 35.61 0.01
N GLY A 276 3.05 35.22 0.79
CA GLY A 276 3.04 35.42 2.24
C GLY A 276 3.02 36.90 2.62
N ALA A 277 3.81 37.75 1.96
CA ALA A 277 3.79 39.21 2.14
C ALA A 277 2.42 39.79 1.79
N ARG A 278 1.78 39.29 0.72
CA ARG A 278 0.39 39.65 0.38
C ARG A 278 -0.58 39.27 1.50
N GLY A 279 -0.50 38.05 2.03
CA GLY A 279 -1.36 37.59 3.13
C GLY A 279 -1.15 38.37 4.42
N ARG A 280 0.11 38.69 4.77
CA ARG A 280 0.45 39.54 5.92
C ARG A 280 -0.15 40.94 5.76
N ALA A 281 -0.03 41.52 4.57
CA ALA A 281 -0.59 42.83 4.26
C ALA A 281 -2.14 42.83 4.34
N GLN A 282 -2.79 41.79 3.81
CA GLN A 282 -4.24 41.59 3.93
C GLN A 282 -4.68 41.39 5.39
N SER A 283 -3.78 40.88 6.24
CA SER A 283 -3.98 40.75 7.68
C SER A 283 -3.65 42.03 8.46
N GLY A 284 -3.45 43.16 7.77
CA GLY A 284 -3.26 44.47 8.37
C GLY A 284 -1.81 44.85 8.69
N GLN A 285 -0.81 44.03 8.32
CA GLN A 285 0.59 44.38 8.53
C GLN A 285 1.07 45.41 7.49
N ASN A 286 1.78 46.44 7.96
CA ASN A 286 2.44 47.39 7.07
C ASN A 286 3.76 46.82 6.53
N TYR A 287 4.34 47.49 5.53
CA TYR A 287 5.55 47.02 4.85
C TYR A 287 6.75 46.84 5.79
N LYS A 288 6.85 47.64 6.85
CA LYS A 288 7.92 47.54 7.86
C LYS A 288 7.80 46.25 8.66
N GLN A 289 6.61 45.95 9.16
CA GLN A 289 6.30 44.71 9.86
C GLN A 289 6.53 43.48 8.96
N ILE A 290 6.18 43.57 7.68
CA ILE A 290 6.42 42.49 6.70
C ILE A 290 7.92 42.25 6.52
N LEU A 291 8.71 43.31 6.29
CA LEU A 291 10.16 43.20 6.14
C LEU A 291 10.83 42.68 7.41
N SER A 292 10.41 43.17 8.58
CA SER A 292 10.90 42.68 9.87
C SER A 292 10.56 41.20 10.07
N ALA A 293 9.39 40.74 9.62
CA ALA A 293 9.02 39.33 9.75
C ALA A 293 9.90 38.40 8.90
N TYR A 294 10.26 38.79 7.68
CA TYR A 294 11.04 37.92 6.78
C TYR A 294 12.56 38.06 6.91
N TYR A 295 13.02 39.26 7.25
CA TYR A 295 14.44 39.61 7.26
C TYR A 295 14.97 39.98 8.64
N GLY A 296 14.10 40.18 9.64
CA GLY A 296 14.50 40.63 10.98
C GLY A 296 15.07 42.06 11.00
N LYS A 297 14.78 42.85 9.96
CA LYS A 297 15.34 44.19 9.75
C LYS A 297 14.25 45.19 9.39
N GLU A 298 14.44 46.41 9.87
CA GLU A 298 13.65 47.58 9.49
C GLU A 298 14.39 48.38 8.38
N PRO A 299 13.66 49.01 7.45
CA PRO A 299 14.27 49.82 6.40
C PRO A 299 14.94 51.08 6.91
N VAL A 300 16.12 51.36 6.37
CA VAL A 300 16.90 52.58 6.60
C VAL A 300 17.05 53.39 5.31
N SER A 301 17.22 54.70 5.44
CA SER A 301 17.42 55.59 4.30
C SER A 301 18.88 55.59 3.83
N LYS A 302 19.08 55.40 2.52
CA LYS A 302 20.36 55.51 1.82
C LYS A 302 20.22 56.31 0.54
N ASP A 303 21.33 56.94 0.14
CA ASP A 303 21.42 57.46 -1.22
C ASP A 303 21.55 56.30 -2.21
N THR A 304 20.49 56.14 -3.00
CA THR A 304 20.32 55.06 -3.97
C THR A 304 20.38 55.58 -5.41
N GLY A 305 20.61 56.89 -5.61
CA GLY A 305 20.67 57.52 -6.92
C GLY A 305 21.79 56.98 -7.83
N GLY A 306 21.77 57.37 -9.10
CA GLY A 306 22.74 56.92 -10.11
C GLY A 306 22.23 55.73 -10.94
N THR A 307 23.17 54.95 -11.48
CA THR A 307 22.87 53.91 -12.47
C THR A 307 23.22 52.50 -11.99
N ILE A 308 22.62 51.50 -12.64
CA ILE A 308 22.94 50.07 -12.48
C ILE A 308 23.17 49.45 -13.86
N ASN A 309 24.15 48.54 -13.96
CA ASN A 309 24.41 47.77 -15.17
C ASN A 309 23.51 46.53 -15.21
N VAL A 310 22.61 46.48 -16.20
CA VAL A 310 21.63 45.40 -16.35
C VAL A 310 21.92 44.59 -17.61
N ALA A 311 22.01 43.27 -17.47
CA ALA A 311 22.30 42.36 -18.57
C ALA A 311 21.30 42.53 -19.72
N GLY A 312 21.81 42.70 -20.95
CA GLY A 312 20.98 42.90 -22.15
C GLY A 312 20.29 44.28 -22.24
N VAL A 313 20.55 45.19 -21.31
CA VAL A 313 19.97 46.55 -21.29
C VAL A 313 21.04 47.63 -21.23
N GLY A 314 22.13 47.40 -20.49
CA GLY A 314 23.19 48.37 -20.27
C GLY A 314 23.00 49.16 -18.97
N ASN A 315 23.63 50.32 -18.86
CA ASN A 315 23.54 51.19 -17.69
C ASN A 315 22.26 52.02 -17.75
N ILE A 316 21.39 51.85 -16.75
CA ILE A 316 20.11 52.55 -16.64
C ILE A 316 19.94 53.19 -15.26
N ASN A 317 19.07 54.19 -15.14
CA ASN A 317 18.76 54.85 -13.87
C ASN A 317 18.19 53.82 -12.88
N PHE A 318 18.77 53.76 -11.68
CA PHE A 318 18.45 52.77 -10.66
C PHE A 318 17.03 52.95 -10.07
N GLU A 319 16.68 54.15 -9.62
CA GLU A 319 15.38 54.41 -8.96
C GLU A 319 14.26 54.65 -9.98
N ASP A 320 14.54 55.43 -11.01
CA ASP A 320 13.51 55.99 -11.90
C ASP A 320 13.21 55.12 -13.12
N TYR A 321 14.00 54.06 -13.35
CA TYR A 321 13.78 53.15 -14.48
C TYR A 321 13.92 51.67 -14.10
N TYR A 322 15.03 51.27 -13.49
CA TYR A 322 15.24 49.86 -13.11
C TYR A 322 14.16 49.36 -12.14
N LEU A 323 13.94 50.04 -11.01
CA LEU A 323 12.93 49.63 -10.03
C LEU A 323 11.50 49.68 -10.59
N MET A 324 11.22 50.59 -11.53
CA MET A 324 9.92 50.68 -12.20
C MET A 324 9.63 49.42 -13.03
N GLY A 325 10.67 48.79 -13.58
CA GLY A 325 10.56 47.59 -14.42
C GLY A 325 10.54 46.25 -13.70
N ILE A 326 10.68 46.20 -12.38
CA ILE A 326 10.63 44.93 -11.62
C ILE A 326 9.25 44.30 -11.76
N ALA A 327 9.17 43.10 -12.34
CA ALA A 327 7.94 42.46 -12.78
C ALA A 327 7.66 41.12 -12.06
N GLU A 328 7.84 41.14 -10.73
CA GLU A 328 7.75 39.97 -9.85
C GLU A 328 6.34 39.77 -9.25
N MET A 329 5.74 40.86 -8.74
CA MET A 329 4.41 40.85 -8.14
C MET A 329 3.40 41.60 -9.03
N PRO A 330 2.16 41.12 -9.14
CA PRO A 330 1.07 41.86 -9.77
C PRO A 330 0.86 43.21 -9.09
N SER A 331 0.78 44.28 -9.87
CA SER A 331 0.60 45.65 -9.36
C SER A 331 -0.76 45.89 -8.68
N SER A 332 -1.74 44.99 -8.88
CA SER A 332 -3.03 45.01 -8.19
C SER A 332 -2.98 44.45 -6.76
N TRP A 333 -1.84 43.92 -6.32
CA TRP A 333 -1.70 43.40 -4.96
C TRP A 333 -1.66 44.53 -3.92
N HIS A 334 -1.83 44.15 -2.66
CA HIS A 334 -1.95 45.09 -1.55
C HIS A 334 -0.77 46.09 -1.52
N PRO A 335 -1.02 47.40 -1.38
CA PRO A 335 0.04 48.43 -1.45
C PRO A 335 1.21 48.19 -0.49
N GLU A 336 0.93 47.72 0.72
CA GLU A 336 1.97 47.40 1.71
C GLU A 336 2.86 46.22 1.30
N ALA A 337 2.32 45.22 0.58
CA ALA A 337 3.11 44.14 0.01
C ALA A 337 3.99 44.64 -1.14
N LEU A 338 3.47 45.55 -1.98
CA LEU A 338 4.25 46.18 -3.05
C LEU A 338 5.39 47.04 -2.51
N LYS A 339 5.16 47.79 -1.43
CA LYS A 339 6.21 48.56 -0.73
C LYS A 339 7.30 47.64 -0.16
N ALA A 340 6.92 46.53 0.47
CA ALA A 340 7.88 45.53 0.96
C ALA A 340 8.71 44.94 -0.20
N GLN A 341 8.06 44.57 -1.31
CA GLN A 341 8.75 44.09 -2.51
C GLN A 341 9.68 45.14 -3.12
N ALA A 342 9.27 46.41 -3.18
CA ALA A 342 10.11 47.48 -3.70
C ALA A 342 11.39 47.65 -2.88
N ILE A 343 11.30 47.61 -1.54
CA ILE A 343 12.46 47.70 -0.65
C ILE A 343 13.33 46.45 -0.74
N ALA A 344 12.74 45.26 -0.75
CA ALA A 344 13.48 44.00 -0.91
C ALA A 344 14.23 43.97 -2.26
N ALA A 345 13.56 44.38 -3.34
CA ALA A 345 14.13 44.44 -4.66
C ALA A 345 15.24 45.50 -4.78
N ARG A 346 15.03 46.68 -4.21
CA ARG A 346 16.02 47.75 -4.12
C ARG A 346 17.25 47.30 -3.37
N THR A 347 17.08 46.69 -2.20
CA THR A 347 18.19 46.21 -1.38
C THR A 347 19.03 45.17 -2.12
N TYR A 348 18.37 44.24 -2.82
CA TYR A 348 19.06 43.20 -3.59
C TYR A 348 19.91 43.80 -4.72
N ALA A 349 19.30 44.66 -5.55
CA ALA A 349 19.99 45.28 -6.67
C ALA A 349 21.03 46.33 -6.25
N TYR A 350 20.81 47.02 -5.12
CA TYR A 350 21.74 48.01 -4.60
C TYR A 350 23.11 47.40 -4.31
N ARG A 351 23.16 46.13 -3.89
CA ARG A 351 24.42 45.39 -3.70
C ARG A 351 25.20 45.18 -4.99
N TYR A 352 24.52 44.82 -6.08
CA TYR A 352 25.16 44.70 -7.39
C TYR A 352 25.69 46.06 -7.87
N LYS A 353 24.92 47.13 -7.63
CA LYS A 353 25.30 48.50 -7.96
C LYS A 353 26.56 48.95 -7.22
N ILE A 354 26.63 48.79 -5.89
CA ILE A 354 27.81 49.18 -5.10
C ILE A 354 29.05 48.33 -5.40
N GLU A 355 28.85 47.05 -5.75
CA GLU A 355 29.94 46.15 -6.16
C GLU A 355 30.37 46.37 -7.62
N GLY A 356 29.70 47.25 -8.37
CA GLY A 356 29.97 47.48 -9.80
C GLY A 356 29.67 46.26 -10.69
N LYS A 357 28.83 45.34 -10.23
CA LYS A 357 28.49 44.09 -10.93
C LYS A 357 27.25 44.27 -11.80
N GLN A 358 27.23 43.51 -12.90
CA GLN A 358 26.04 43.41 -13.74
C GLN A 358 24.99 42.51 -13.09
N ILE A 359 23.74 42.95 -13.08
CA ILE A 359 22.59 42.16 -12.61
C ILE A 359 21.84 41.53 -13.79
N CYS A 360 21.38 40.28 -13.63
CA CYS A 360 20.59 39.58 -14.63
C CYS A 360 19.10 39.94 -14.56
N THR A 361 18.35 39.71 -15.65
CA THR A 361 16.94 40.12 -15.80
C THR A 361 15.94 38.97 -15.64
N THR A 362 16.42 37.79 -15.26
CA THR A 362 15.63 36.57 -15.07
C THR A 362 15.40 36.27 -13.59
N GLU A 363 14.60 35.25 -13.31
CA GLU A 363 14.28 34.73 -11.97
C GLU A 363 15.52 34.29 -11.18
N ALA A 364 16.68 34.15 -11.83
CA ALA A 364 17.95 33.89 -11.16
C ALA A 364 18.44 35.11 -10.34
N CYS A 365 18.04 36.33 -10.72
CA CYS A 365 18.29 37.55 -9.97
C CYS A 365 16.95 38.19 -9.61
N GLN A 366 16.38 38.96 -10.53
CA GLN A 366 15.10 39.62 -10.41
C GLN A 366 14.53 39.82 -11.82
N VAL A 367 13.25 39.50 -12.02
CA VAL A 367 12.61 39.68 -13.32
C VAL A 367 12.44 41.17 -13.62
N PHE A 368 13.15 41.65 -14.63
CA PHE A 368 13.05 43.02 -15.13
C PHE A 368 12.45 43.04 -16.54
N ARG A 369 11.44 43.89 -16.75
CA ARG A 369 10.79 44.08 -18.06
C ARG A 369 10.85 45.54 -18.50
N LYS A 370 11.46 45.79 -19.66
CA LYS A 370 11.52 47.14 -20.27
C LYS A 370 10.12 47.73 -20.46
N SER A 371 9.19 46.96 -21.01
CA SER A 371 7.81 47.42 -21.21
C SER A 371 7.10 47.87 -19.93
N LYS A 372 7.44 47.28 -18.77
CA LYS A 372 6.93 47.73 -17.47
C LYS A 372 7.66 48.98 -16.99
N ALA A 373 8.97 49.11 -17.25
CA ALA A 373 9.74 50.31 -16.92
C ALA A 373 9.29 51.53 -17.73
N ASP A 374 8.99 51.33 -19.02
CA ASP A 374 8.52 52.37 -19.95
C ASP A 374 7.14 52.91 -19.56
N ASN A 375 6.24 52.03 -19.10
CA ASN A 375 4.90 52.40 -18.66
C ASN A 375 4.53 51.68 -17.34
N PRO A 376 5.05 52.15 -16.19
CA PRO A 376 4.85 51.46 -14.92
C PRO A 376 3.42 51.64 -14.41
N PRO A 377 2.74 50.56 -13.98
CA PRO A 377 1.44 50.65 -13.33
C PRO A 377 1.48 51.60 -12.12
N ALA A 378 0.42 52.38 -11.95
CA ALA A 378 0.38 53.47 -10.97
C ALA A 378 0.67 53.00 -9.54
N GLU A 379 0.10 51.87 -9.13
CA GLU A 379 0.25 51.30 -7.79
C GLU A 379 1.70 50.87 -7.52
N TRP A 380 2.36 50.27 -8.52
CA TRP A 380 3.77 49.89 -8.40
C TRP A 380 4.67 51.13 -8.35
N LYS A 381 4.43 52.09 -9.25
CA LYS A 381 5.15 53.37 -9.26
C LYS A 381 5.02 54.08 -7.91
N ASN A 382 3.82 54.15 -7.35
CA ASN A 382 3.56 54.74 -6.04
C ASN A 382 4.31 54.01 -4.92
N ALA A 383 4.36 52.67 -4.94
CA ALA A 383 5.12 51.90 -3.95
C ALA A 383 6.63 52.13 -4.03
N VAL A 384 7.20 52.17 -5.25
CA VAL A 384 8.62 52.47 -5.48
C VAL A 384 8.96 53.88 -4.99
N GLN A 385 8.13 54.88 -5.35
CA GLN A 385 8.32 56.27 -4.97
C GLN A 385 8.15 56.50 -3.46
N ALA A 386 7.11 55.93 -2.84
CA ALA A 386 6.86 56.06 -1.41
C ALA A 386 7.96 55.44 -0.54
N THR A 387 8.74 54.51 -1.10
CA THR A 387 9.86 53.82 -0.43
C THR A 387 11.22 54.24 -0.98
N ARG A 388 11.30 55.31 -1.76
CA ARG A 388 12.55 55.77 -2.39
C ARG A 388 13.66 55.90 -1.35
N GLY A 389 14.83 55.34 -1.66
CA GLY A 389 15.99 55.37 -0.76
C GLY A 389 15.91 54.42 0.44
N GLN A 390 14.82 53.67 0.63
CA GLN A 390 14.72 52.72 1.75
C GLN A 390 15.31 51.36 1.37
N VAL A 391 16.30 50.91 2.12
CA VAL A 391 16.98 49.61 1.97
C VAL A 391 17.10 48.89 3.31
N LEU A 392 17.36 47.59 3.28
CA LEU A 392 17.75 46.81 4.47
C LEU A 392 19.26 46.65 4.52
N GLU A 393 19.86 46.86 5.70
CA GLU A 393 21.29 46.65 5.92
C GLU A 393 21.59 45.26 6.50
N ASP A 394 22.81 44.78 6.25
CA ASP A 394 23.35 43.51 6.76
C ASP A 394 22.47 42.28 6.49
N VAL A 395 21.75 42.29 5.36
CA VAL A 395 20.91 41.17 4.94
C VAL A 395 20.87 41.04 3.42
N VAL A 396 20.72 39.79 2.95
CA VAL A 396 20.44 39.53 1.53
C VAL A 396 18.94 39.35 1.37
N THR A 397 18.30 40.23 0.61
CA THR A 397 16.85 40.23 0.43
C THR A 397 16.41 39.29 -0.67
N TYR A 398 16.70 37.99 -0.51
CA TYR A 398 16.10 36.97 -1.35
C TYR A 398 14.58 36.98 -1.18
N TYR A 399 13.86 36.66 -2.25
CA TYR A 399 12.43 36.47 -2.21
C TYR A 399 12.04 35.43 -3.26
N SER A 400 10.89 34.79 -3.06
CA SER A 400 10.33 33.81 -3.98
C SER A 400 8.81 33.91 -3.98
N SER A 401 8.17 33.38 -5.02
CA SER A 401 6.71 33.44 -5.12
C SER A 401 6.04 32.82 -3.90
N THR A 402 6.45 31.60 -3.54
CA THR A 402 5.92 30.86 -2.39
C THR A 402 7.03 30.10 -1.67
N SER A 403 6.90 29.86 -0.36
CA SER A 403 7.85 29.15 0.50
C SER A 403 7.29 27.85 1.09
N GLY A 404 5.99 27.58 0.95
CA GLY A 404 5.31 26.45 1.58
C GLY A 404 4.96 26.71 3.05
N GLY A 405 4.79 27.96 3.44
CA GLY A 405 4.51 28.37 4.83
C GLY A 405 5.72 28.30 5.78
N PHE A 406 6.93 28.06 5.27
CA PHE A 406 8.17 28.02 6.07
C PHE A 406 9.35 28.62 5.33
N SER A 407 10.13 29.46 6.01
CA SER A 407 11.37 30.05 5.51
C SER A 407 12.54 29.65 6.40
N THR A 408 13.70 29.35 5.80
CA THR A 408 14.93 29.04 6.55
C THR A 408 15.50 30.27 7.26
N THR A 409 15.06 31.49 6.90
CA THR A 409 15.54 32.73 7.52
C THR A 409 14.62 33.25 8.62
N SER A 410 13.31 32.97 8.53
CA SER A 410 12.31 33.52 9.47
C SER A 410 11.45 32.46 10.17
N GLY A 411 11.62 31.16 9.87
CA GLY A 411 10.83 30.08 10.45
C GLY A 411 9.43 29.97 9.83
N TRP A 412 8.45 29.61 10.66
CA TRP A 412 7.05 29.42 10.24
C TRP A 412 6.40 30.75 9.89
N ASP A 413 5.79 30.81 8.70
CA ASP A 413 5.10 31.99 8.18
C ASP A 413 3.59 31.86 8.36
N THR A 414 3.18 31.73 9.62
CA THR A 414 1.80 31.53 10.07
C THR A 414 1.33 32.67 10.97
N THR A 415 0.01 32.82 11.14
CA THR A 415 -0.57 33.90 11.95
C THR A 415 -0.16 33.87 13.43
N ASP A 416 0.22 32.70 13.95
CA ASP A 416 0.69 32.51 15.33
C ASP A 416 2.20 32.21 15.42
N GLY A 417 2.93 32.25 14.30
CA GLY A 417 4.36 31.96 14.22
C GLY A 417 4.74 30.50 14.52
N SER A 418 3.76 29.60 14.60
CA SER A 418 3.96 28.19 14.95
C SER A 418 3.77 27.25 13.76
N GLY A 419 4.48 26.12 13.81
CA GLY A 419 4.12 24.92 13.07
C GLY A 419 3.08 24.09 13.83
N GLY A 420 2.52 23.07 13.19
CA GLY A 420 1.54 22.17 13.80
C GLY A 420 0.64 21.54 12.75
N ALA A 421 -0.21 20.59 13.16
CA ALA A 421 -1.07 19.87 12.24
C ALA A 421 -1.86 20.80 11.30
N ASN A 422 -2.37 21.92 11.79
CA ASN A 422 -3.13 22.90 11.01
C ASN A 422 -2.32 24.10 10.50
N PHE A 423 -0.99 24.02 10.43
CA PHE A 423 -0.14 25.17 10.07
C PHE A 423 -0.54 25.78 8.72
N PHE A 424 -0.92 24.93 7.75
CA PHE A 424 -1.25 25.40 6.41
C PHE A 424 -2.47 26.32 6.42
N ASP A 425 -3.48 26.00 7.23
CA ASP A 425 -4.70 26.79 7.37
C ASP A 425 -4.43 28.18 7.97
N LYS A 426 -3.36 28.31 8.73
CA LYS A 426 -2.89 29.56 9.35
C LYS A 426 -1.80 30.26 8.55
N SER A 427 -1.35 29.69 7.42
CA SER A 427 -0.24 30.23 6.66
C SER A 427 -0.64 31.53 5.97
N TYR A 428 0.25 32.53 6.00
CA TYR A 428 0.00 33.77 5.26
C TYR A 428 -0.04 33.54 3.74
N GLU A 429 0.58 32.47 3.23
CA GLU A 429 0.47 32.13 1.82
C GLU A 429 -0.93 31.65 1.42
N LYS A 430 -1.62 30.94 2.34
CA LYS A 430 -3.02 30.57 2.14
C LYS A 430 -3.90 31.81 2.12
N ILE A 431 -3.71 32.73 3.08
CA ILE A 431 -4.42 34.02 3.14
C ILE A 431 -4.14 34.85 1.86
N GLY A 432 -2.89 34.86 1.41
CA GLY A 432 -2.45 35.51 0.18
C GLY A 432 -3.00 34.88 -1.10
N GLY A 433 -3.61 33.70 -1.01
CA GLY A 433 -4.19 32.97 -2.13
C GLY A 433 -3.14 32.39 -3.07
N SER A 434 -2.04 31.85 -2.55
CA SER A 434 -0.98 31.23 -3.36
C SER A 434 -1.48 29.94 -4.02
N PRO A 435 -1.49 29.84 -5.36
CA PRO A 435 -1.89 28.62 -6.04
C PRO A 435 -0.86 27.50 -5.99
N TRP A 436 0.31 27.80 -5.43
CA TRP A 436 1.42 26.87 -5.39
C TRP A 436 1.85 26.54 -3.95
N ALA A 437 1.16 27.07 -2.94
CA ALA A 437 1.50 26.81 -1.54
C ALA A 437 1.20 25.38 -1.11
N TYR A 438 0.17 24.73 -1.67
CA TYR A 438 -0.10 23.31 -1.49
C TYR A 438 -0.74 22.72 -2.75
N LYS A 439 0.04 21.95 -3.51
CA LYS A 439 -0.33 21.49 -4.85
C LYS A 439 0.32 20.15 -5.18
N ALA A 440 -0.40 19.29 -5.89
CA ALA A 440 0.16 18.10 -6.52
C ALA A 440 0.71 18.44 -7.92
N TRP A 441 1.98 18.14 -8.18
CA TRP A 441 2.66 18.56 -9.41
C TRP A 441 2.72 17.41 -10.40
N TYR A 442 2.16 17.60 -11.60
CA TYR A 442 2.11 16.58 -12.66
C TYR A 442 2.29 17.13 -14.09
N ARG A 443 2.66 18.40 -14.21
CA ARG A 443 2.87 19.09 -15.48
C ARG A 443 4.34 19.47 -15.64
N GLN A 444 4.80 19.54 -16.88
CA GLN A 444 6.13 20.03 -17.20
C GLN A 444 6.25 21.52 -16.81
N GLY A 445 7.18 21.81 -15.90
CA GLY A 445 7.38 23.16 -15.38
C GLY A 445 6.27 23.55 -14.40
N TYR A 446 5.92 24.83 -14.36
CA TYR A 446 5.05 25.39 -13.32
C TYR A 446 3.69 25.90 -13.80
N THR A 447 3.38 25.76 -15.10
CA THR A 447 2.15 26.31 -15.69
C THR A 447 1.05 25.26 -15.80
N ALA A 448 -0.21 25.68 -15.68
CA ALA A 448 -1.37 24.81 -15.90
C ALA A 448 -1.50 24.31 -17.35
N SER A 449 -0.83 24.95 -18.31
CA SER A 449 -0.76 24.52 -19.71
C SER A 449 0.42 23.59 -20.02
N GLY A 450 1.26 23.27 -19.02
CA GLY A 450 2.40 22.38 -19.21
C GLY A 450 1.96 20.98 -19.64
N ALA A 451 2.80 20.33 -20.45
CA ALA A 451 2.56 18.95 -20.89
C ALA A 451 2.44 18.02 -19.68
N THR A 452 1.55 17.04 -19.74
CA THR A 452 1.33 16.07 -18.64
C THR A 452 1.98 14.72 -18.90
N CYS A 453 2.54 14.54 -20.09
CA CYS A 453 3.09 13.27 -20.52
C CYS A 453 2.06 12.12 -20.63
N GLY A 454 0.81 12.46 -20.97
CA GLY A 454 -0.28 11.49 -21.09
C GLY A 454 -0.92 11.13 -19.74
N GLN A 455 -0.60 11.86 -18.67
CA GLN A 455 -1.34 11.78 -17.41
C GLN A 455 -2.46 12.83 -17.39
N ASP A 456 -3.67 12.42 -17.04
CA ASP A 456 -4.81 13.35 -17.00
C ASP A 456 -4.94 14.05 -15.64
N ASP A 457 -4.32 13.51 -14.60
CA ASP A 457 -4.36 13.97 -13.21
C ASP A 457 -3.09 13.53 -12.44
N PRO A 458 -2.85 14.09 -11.24
CA PRO A 458 -1.68 13.73 -10.42
C PRO A 458 -1.93 12.50 -9.52
N TRP A 459 -3.02 11.76 -9.71
CA TRP A 459 -3.46 10.73 -8.76
C TRP A 459 -2.91 9.37 -9.19
N LEU A 460 -2.46 8.61 -8.20
CA LEU A 460 -1.87 7.29 -8.38
C LEU A 460 -2.84 6.25 -7.86
N ASN A 461 -3.11 5.23 -8.66
CA ASN A 461 -3.85 4.08 -8.14
C ASN A 461 -2.98 3.29 -7.14
N ASN A 462 -3.58 2.33 -6.43
CA ASN A 462 -2.87 1.57 -5.40
C ASN A 462 -1.65 0.82 -5.95
N GLU A 463 -1.73 0.27 -7.17
CA GLU A 463 -0.64 -0.48 -7.77
C GLU A 463 0.54 0.43 -8.15
N GLU A 464 0.25 1.59 -8.77
CA GLU A 464 1.25 2.61 -9.11
C GLU A 464 1.95 3.15 -7.85
N PHE A 465 1.17 3.50 -6.82
CA PHE A 465 1.74 4.00 -5.56
C PHE A 465 2.57 2.92 -4.85
N THR A 466 2.09 1.67 -4.83
CA THR A 466 2.82 0.52 -4.28
C THR A 466 4.13 0.29 -5.01
N ASP A 467 4.15 0.43 -6.34
CA ASP A 467 5.34 0.29 -7.16
C ASP A 467 6.39 1.37 -6.84
N ILE A 468 5.98 2.62 -6.62
CA ILE A 468 6.88 3.69 -6.16
C ILE A 468 7.46 3.38 -4.76
N VAL A 469 6.64 2.86 -3.85
CA VAL A 469 7.12 2.42 -2.52
C VAL A 469 8.15 1.31 -2.66
N ASN A 470 7.91 0.33 -3.54
CA ASN A 470 8.86 -0.76 -3.77
C ASN A 470 10.17 -0.26 -4.39
N ALA A 471 10.11 0.73 -5.28
CA ALA A 471 11.30 1.42 -5.77
C ALA A 471 12.07 2.12 -4.62
N ALA A 472 11.38 2.74 -3.66
CA ALA A 472 12.02 3.35 -2.49
C ALA A 472 12.72 2.32 -1.60
N ILE A 473 12.12 1.14 -1.39
CA ILE A 473 12.72 0.04 -0.63
C ILE A 473 14.02 -0.41 -1.29
N VAL A 474 14.03 -0.55 -2.63
CA VAL A 474 15.24 -0.92 -3.38
C VAL A 474 16.33 0.15 -3.27
N LEU A 475 15.96 1.43 -3.45
CA LEU A 475 16.90 2.55 -3.39
C LEU A 475 17.48 2.79 -1.98
N LYS A 476 16.82 2.30 -0.92
CA LYS A 476 17.36 2.37 0.45
C LYS A 476 18.70 1.63 0.59
N ASN A 477 18.93 0.62 -0.26
CA ASN A 477 20.15 -0.19 -0.26
C ASN A 477 21.22 0.29 -1.27
N GLY A 478 21.04 1.45 -1.92
CA GLY A 478 21.99 2.02 -2.86
C GLY A 478 21.33 2.64 -4.10
N SER A 479 22.11 2.96 -5.13
CA SER A 479 21.57 3.42 -6.42
C SER A 479 21.24 2.24 -7.34
N ASP A 480 20.15 2.32 -8.09
CA ASP A 480 19.81 1.33 -9.12
C ASP A 480 19.32 2.04 -10.40
N GLU A 481 20.02 1.79 -11.51
CA GLU A 481 19.77 2.40 -12.84
C GLU A 481 18.56 1.80 -13.56
N ARG A 482 17.81 0.90 -12.94
CA ARG A 482 16.55 0.37 -13.49
C ARG A 482 15.32 0.95 -12.78
N ILE A 483 15.52 1.91 -11.88
CA ILE A 483 14.46 2.66 -11.19
C ILE A 483 14.09 3.89 -12.02
N TYR A 484 13.33 3.65 -13.08
CA TYR A 484 12.73 4.67 -13.95
C TYR A 484 11.30 4.26 -14.31
N PRO A 485 10.42 5.17 -14.76
CA PRO A 485 9.01 4.84 -15.02
C PRO A 485 8.89 3.77 -16.13
N LEU A 486 7.93 2.85 -16.01
CA LEU A 486 7.85 1.67 -16.89
C LEU A 486 7.64 1.99 -18.37
N THR A 487 6.84 3.01 -18.66
CA THR A 487 6.79 3.73 -19.94
C THR A 487 5.71 4.78 -19.79
N THR A 488 6.05 6.03 -20.06
CA THR A 488 5.06 7.05 -20.45
C THR A 488 5.40 7.55 -21.83
N SER A 489 4.48 8.26 -22.47
CA SER A 489 4.69 8.84 -23.81
C SER A 489 5.99 9.66 -23.96
N CYS A 490 6.58 10.14 -22.85
CA CYS A 490 7.81 10.94 -22.86
C CYS A 490 9.09 10.17 -22.55
N TRP A 491 8.99 8.94 -22.05
CA TRP A 491 10.14 8.11 -21.68
C TRP A 491 10.02 6.78 -22.39
N THR A 492 10.63 6.68 -23.57
CA THR A 492 10.58 5.49 -24.44
C THR A 492 11.83 4.61 -24.38
N ASN A 493 12.81 4.95 -23.54
CA ASN A 493 14.12 4.29 -23.56
C ASN A 493 14.53 3.79 -22.18
N GLY A 494 14.79 2.49 -22.06
CA GLY A 494 15.38 1.88 -20.87
C GLY A 494 15.05 0.39 -20.70
N ASN A 495 15.62 -0.21 -19.66
CA ASN A 495 15.25 -1.53 -19.15
C ASN A 495 14.77 -1.40 -17.68
N PRO A 496 13.68 -0.67 -17.40
CA PRO A 496 13.19 -0.49 -16.04
C PRO A 496 12.67 -1.81 -15.46
N TYR A 497 12.65 -1.94 -14.13
CA TYR A 497 12.01 -3.08 -13.50
C TYR A 497 10.48 -3.04 -13.70
N SER A 498 9.90 -4.18 -14.03
CA SER A 498 8.47 -4.44 -13.92
C SER A 498 8.00 -4.40 -12.46
N TYR A 499 6.68 -4.22 -12.27
CA TYR A 499 6.09 -4.22 -10.94
C TYR A 499 6.36 -5.54 -10.19
N ALA A 500 6.36 -6.67 -10.92
CA ALA A 500 6.66 -7.98 -10.35
C ALA A 500 8.13 -8.13 -9.94
N GLU A 501 9.06 -7.58 -10.73
CA GLU A 501 10.49 -7.56 -10.38
C GLU A 501 10.78 -6.70 -9.15
N LEU A 502 10.16 -5.52 -9.01
CA LEU A 502 10.35 -4.71 -7.80
C LEU A 502 9.74 -5.38 -6.57
N ARG A 503 8.57 -6.01 -6.71
CA ARG A 503 7.96 -6.80 -5.62
C ARG A 503 8.86 -7.94 -5.17
N SER A 504 9.52 -8.67 -6.09
CA SER A 504 10.39 -9.78 -5.72
C SER A 504 11.69 -9.36 -5.03
N LYS A 505 12.05 -8.07 -5.09
CA LYS A 505 13.23 -7.49 -4.42
C LYS A 505 12.94 -7.02 -2.97
N GLY A 506 11.96 -7.63 -2.30
CA GLY A 506 11.57 -7.29 -0.93
C GLY A 506 10.50 -6.19 -0.84
N GLY A 507 9.81 -5.91 -1.94
CA GLY A 507 8.69 -4.98 -1.97
C GLY A 507 7.41 -5.55 -1.35
N VAL A 508 6.47 -4.66 -1.05
CA VAL A 508 5.13 -5.02 -0.56
C VAL A 508 4.15 -5.28 -1.70
N SER A 509 3.11 -6.06 -1.41
CA SER A 509 2.05 -6.39 -2.36
C SER A 509 1.03 -5.27 -2.54
N ALA A 510 0.78 -4.48 -1.50
CA ALA A 510 -0.14 -3.36 -1.51
C ALA A 510 0.18 -2.35 -0.40
N VAL A 511 -0.13 -1.08 -0.65
CA VAL A 511 -0.14 -0.04 0.37
C VAL A 511 -1.54 0.12 0.94
N THR A 512 -1.68 -0.13 2.24
CA THR A 512 -2.94 -0.07 2.99
C THR A 512 -3.05 1.20 3.84
N SER A 513 -1.93 1.69 4.38
CA SER A 513 -1.88 2.93 5.15
C SER A 513 -0.62 3.73 4.82
N VAL A 514 -0.73 5.04 4.90
CA VAL A 514 0.39 5.98 4.78
C VAL A 514 0.22 7.09 5.81
N SER A 515 1.29 7.43 6.51
CA SER A 515 1.36 8.53 7.46
C SER A 515 2.60 9.35 7.16
N VAL A 516 2.47 10.68 7.15
CA VAL A 516 3.57 11.59 6.84
C VAL A 516 3.79 12.52 8.02
N ILE A 517 5.03 12.52 8.52
CA ILE A 517 5.43 13.33 9.67
C ILE A 517 6.24 14.50 9.16
N GLN A 518 5.84 15.70 9.55
CA GLN A 518 6.52 16.92 9.22
C GLN A 518 6.97 17.67 10.47
N GLY A 519 8.01 18.48 10.33
CA GLY A 519 8.49 19.37 11.37
C GLY A 519 9.55 20.31 10.80
N ASN A 520 9.68 21.52 11.34
CA ASN A 520 10.66 22.51 10.88
C ASN A 520 10.67 22.75 9.36
N GLY A 521 9.48 22.74 8.74
CA GLY A 521 9.31 22.90 7.30
C GLY A 521 9.82 21.73 6.47
N THR A 522 9.98 20.52 7.00
CA THR A 522 10.37 19.35 6.20
C THR A 522 9.45 18.18 6.44
N THR A 523 9.34 17.30 5.45
CA THR A 523 8.84 15.95 5.65
C THR A 523 9.96 15.14 6.25
N ASN A 524 9.84 14.84 7.54
CA ASN A 524 10.87 14.13 8.30
C ASN A 524 10.81 12.64 7.96
N GLU A 525 9.59 12.08 7.92
CA GLU A 525 9.39 10.66 7.73
C GLU A 525 8.07 10.36 7.01
N VAL A 526 8.09 9.31 6.20
CA VAL A 526 6.94 8.68 5.53
C VAL A 526 6.88 7.25 6.03
N ILE A 527 5.76 6.91 6.66
CA ILE A 527 5.51 5.57 7.21
C ILE A 527 4.44 4.90 6.37
N ILE A 528 4.74 3.71 5.88
CA ILE A 528 3.86 2.93 5.01
C ILE A 528 3.55 1.59 5.68
N ASN A 529 2.27 1.21 5.72
CA ASN A 529 1.78 -0.01 6.38
C ASN A 529 2.23 -0.17 7.84
N GLY A 530 2.59 0.92 8.52
CA GLY A 530 3.07 0.92 9.91
C GLY A 530 4.45 0.30 10.15
N SER A 531 5.12 -0.23 9.13
CA SER A 531 6.39 -0.97 9.27
C SER A 531 7.51 -0.50 8.34
N ILE A 532 7.18 0.22 7.26
CA ILE A 532 8.17 0.75 6.32
C ILE A 532 8.38 2.23 6.63
N HIS A 533 9.61 2.57 7.00
CA HIS A 533 10.03 3.91 7.38
C HIS A 533 11.02 4.45 6.34
N LEU A 534 10.65 5.56 5.72
CA LEU A 534 11.44 6.32 4.76
C LEU A 534 11.58 7.76 5.22
N THR A 535 12.77 8.34 5.13
CA THR A 535 12.91 9.79 5.26
C THR A 535 12.20 10.48 4.10
N GLY A 536 11.80 11.75 4.27
CA GLY A 536 11.20 12.52 3.18
C GLY A 536 12.11 12.63 1.96
N ALA A 537 13.44 12.63 2.14
CA ALA A 537 14.42 12.67 1.06
C ALA A 537 14.47 11.34 0.28
N GLU A 538 14.51 10.20 0.97
CA GLU A 538 14.48 8.87 0.34
C GLU A 538 13.18 8.66 -0.46
N PHE A 539 12.03 8.97 0.15
CA PHE A 539 10.74 8.86 -0.55
C PHE A 539 10.71 9.76 -1.78
N LYS A 540 11.12 11.04 -1.64
CA LYS A 540 11.14 11.99 -2.75
C LYS A 540 12.03 11.53 -3.90
N GLN A 541 13.21 10.98 -3.60
CA GLN A 541 14.11 10.46 -4.62
C GLN A 541 13.43 9.36 -5.43
N ALA A 542 12.88 8.35 -4.74
CA ALA A 542 12.18 7.25 -5.40
C ALA A 542 10.94 7.72 -6.17
N PHE A 543 10.15 8.62 -5.57
CA PHE A 543 8.96 9.21 -6.19
C PHE A 543 9.32 9.93 -7.49
N ASN A 544 10.30 10.83 -7.48
CA ASN A 544 10.69 11.59 -8.67
C ASN A 544 11.35 10.73 -9.75
N LEU A 545 11.96 9.59 -9.39
CA LEU A 545 12.54 8.66 -10.35
C LEU A 545 11.51 7.70 -10.95
N ARG A 546 10.49 7.30 -10.18
CA ARG A 546 9.60 6.20 -10.56
C ARG A 546 8.18 6.64 -10.94
N ALA A 547 7.72 7.78 -10.45
CA ALA A 547 6.36 8.26 -10.74
C ALA A 547 6.14 8.43 -12.25
N PRO A 548 4.93 8.12 -12.75
CA PRO A 548 4.64 8.22 -14.16
C PRO A 548 4.49 9.68 -14.62
N GLY A 549 4.85 9.94 -15.88
CA GLY A 549 4.64 11.21 -16.53
C GLY A 549 5.54 12.32 -15.98
N TYR A 550 4.95 13.49 -15.69
CA TYR A 550 5.63 14.59 -15.01
C TYR A 550 5.21 14.71 -13.54
N ILE A 551 4.64 13.66 -12.95
CA ILE A 551 4.33 13.62 -11.51
C ILE A 551 5.63 13.74 -10.73
N MET A 552 5.74 14.73 -9.85
CA MET A 552 6.97 14.98 -9.09
C MET A 552 6.73 15.78 -7.81
N ILE A 553 7.75 15.78 -6.96
CA ILE A 553 7.96 16.76 -5.89
C ILE A 553 9.00 17.77 -6.42
N PRO A 554 8.63 19.02 -6.70
CA PRO A 554 9.42 19.98 -7.49
C PRO A 554 10.63 20.58 -6.74
N GLN A 555 10.61 20.49 -5.42
CA GLN A 555 11.61 21.11 -4.55
C GLN A 555 12.98 20.49 -4.84
N LYS A 556 14.06 21.28 -4.95
CA LYS A 556 15.39 20.73 -5.26
C LYS A 556 16.16 20.34 -4.00
N ALA A 557 16.34 21.28 -3.09
CA ALA A 557 17.25 21.15 -1.94
C ALA A 557 16.65 20.48 -0.70
N PHE A 558 15.34 20.19 -0.67
CA PHE A 558 14.64 19.65 0.48
C PHE A 558 13.42 18.83 0.05
N ALA A 559 12.78 18.17 1.02
CA ALA A 559 11.50 17.49 0.86
C ALA A 559 10.50 18.09 1.85
N PHE A 560 9.39 18.65 1.33
CA PHE A 560 8.29 19.12 2.15
C PHE A 560 6.96 18.91 1.44
N PHE A 561 6.31 17.80 1.77
CA PHE A 561 5.10 17.32 1.11
C PHE A 561 4.22 16.56 2.11
N ASN A 562 2.96 16.35 1.72
CA ASN A 562 2.04 15.39 2.33
C ASN A 562 1.66 14.32 1.30
N ILE A 563 1.18 13.18 1.80
CA ILE A 563 0.61 12.12 0.97
C ILE A 563 -0.84 11.94 1.42
N GLU A 564 -1.76 12.10 0.49
CA GLU A 564 -3.19 11.97 0.72
C GLU A 564 -3.68 10.66 0.13
N LYS A 565 -4.60 9.99 0.82
CA LYS A 565 -5.24 8.75 0.37
C LYS A 565 -6.76 8.96 0.40
N LYS A 566 -7.43 8.58 -0.68
CA LYS A 566 -8.90 8.64 -0.78
C LYS A 566 -9.56 7.28 -0.54
#